data_AF-A0A0F9STT2-F1
#
_entry.id   AF-A0A0F9STT2-F1
#
_cell.length_a   1.000
_cell.length_b   1.000
_cell.length_c   1.000
_cell.angle_alpha   90.00
_cell.angle_beta   90.00
_cell.angle_gamma   90.00
#
_symmetry.space_group_name_H-M   'P 1'
#
loop_
_entity.id
_entity.type
_entity.pdbx_description
1 polymer ?
#
loop_
_entity_poly.entity_id
_entity_poly.type
_entity_poly.pdbx_seq_one_letter_code
_entity_poly.pdbx_strand_id
1 'polypeptide(L)'
;MDWSELGKNIIKFGAPILGGVVGGPAGAALGGTLAAVFGANPDDPQDIYNKMKGDPEVAMKLLEIQSNERIEIAKTARLNFEMEVTDKKNARNREIKRIALTGKEDNTPKILAYLLTVGFLTVLLLVAFIPIQKDAVSILDIMIGFLGGGASAAWGYYLGSSFGSRQKDKLK
;
A
#
# COMPACT_ATOMS: atom_id res chain seq x y z
N MET A 1 33.42 6.00 17.52
CA MET A 1 32.21 6.36 16.75
C MET A 1 31.08 5.50 17.25
N ASP A 2 29.89 6.08 17.33
CA ASP A 2 28.66 5.32 17.58
C ASP A 2 27.89 5.07 16.28
N TRP A 3 26.94 4.13 16.29
CA TRP A 3 26.09 3.78 15.14
C TRP A 3 25.40 5.00 14.50
N SER A 4 24.97 5.96 15.33
CA SER A 4 24.37 7.21 14.85
C SER A 4 25.35 8.06 14.02
N GLU A 5 26.62 8.13 14.43
CA GLU A 5 27.66 8.86 13.70
C GLU A 5 28.05 8.13 12.41
N LEU A 6 28.11 6.80 12.45
CA LEU A 6 28.32 5.97 11.27
C LEU A 6 27.22 6.21 10.23
N GLY A 7 25.96 6.18 10.66
CA GLY A 7 24.81 6.48 9.81
C GLY A 7 24.91 7.87 9.17
N LYS A 8 25.21 8.91 9.93
CA LYS A 8 25.42 10.28 9.40
C LYS A 8 26.53 10.34 8.35
N ASN A 9 27.60 9.57 8.54
CA ASN A 9 28.69 9.50 7.57
C ASN A 9 28.29 8.74 6.30
N ILE A 10 27.53 7.66 6.41
CA ILE A 10 26.96 6.94 5.24
C ILE A 10 26.02 7.85 4.43
N ILE A 11 25.23 8.71 5.09
CA ILE A 11 24.44 9.74 4.40
C ILE A 11 25.34 10.68 3.60
N LYS A 12 26.46 11.14 4.19
CA LYS A 12 27.44 12.01 3.51
C LYS A 12 28.13 11.33 2.33
N PHE A 13 28.30 10.01 2.37
CA PHE A 13 28.81 9.21 1.25
C PHE A 13 27.78 8.96 0.14
N GLY A 14 26.54 9.46 0.27
CA GLY A 14 25.53 9.43 -0.79
C GLY A 14 24.49 8.34 -0.65
N ALA A 15 24.44 7.61 0.47
CA ALA A 15 23.46 6.54 0.70
C ALA A 15 22.48 6.87 1.83
N PRO A 16 21.49 7.75 1.60
CA PRO A 16 20.65 8.32 2.66
C PRO A 16 19.74 7.31 3.36
N ILE A 17 19.21 6.29 2.65
CA ILE A 17 18.37 5.27 3.29
C ILE A 17 19.21 4.40 4.22
N LEU A 18 20.33 3.87 3.70
CA LEU A 18 21.22 3.04 4.51
C LEU A 18 21.74 3.79 5.73
N GLY A 19 22.17 5.04 5.54
CA GLY A 19 22.63 5.86 6.65
C GLY A 19 21.54 6.19 7.67
N GLY A 20 20.28 6.31 7.24
CA GLY A 20 19.12 6.46 8.13
C GLY A 20 18.84 5.21 8.97
N VAL A 21 18.92 4.02 8.37
CA VAL A 21 18.69 2.75 9.10
C VAL A 21 19.87 2.44 10.03
N VAL A 22 21.11 2.58 9.55
CA VAL A 22 22.34 2.37 10.34
C VAL A 22 22.46 3.40 11.47
N GLY A 23 22.00 4.63 11.25
CA GLY A 23 21.99 5.67 12.27
C GLY A 23 20.85 5.57 13.28
N GLY A 24 19.90 4.65 13.07
CA GLY A 24 18.73 4.43 13.91
C GLY A 24 18.92 3.38 15.01
N PRO A 25 17.90 3.13 15.85
CA PRO A 25 17.98 2.19 16.97
C PRO A 25 18.22 0.72 16.56
N ALA A 26 17.98 0.38 15.29
CA ALA A 26 18.28 -0.94 14.72
C ALA A 26 19.62 -0.99 13.96
N GLY A 27 20.46 0.05 14.06
CA GLY A 27 21.63 0.22 13.22
C GLY A 27 22.68 -0.88 13.32
N ALA A 28 22.82 -1.49 14.49
CA ALA A 28 23.73 -2.62 14.72
C ALA A 28 23.37 -3.86 13.88
N ALA A 29 22.10 -4.05 13.51
CA ALA A 29 21.67 -5.18 12.68
C ALA A 29 22.24 -5.10 11.25
N LEU A 30 22.55 -3.89 10.76
CA LEU A 30 23.19 -3.66 9.47
C LEU A 30 24.73 -3.51 9.57
N GLY A 31 25.28 -3.55 10.78
CA GLY A 31 26.72 -3.56 11.00
C GLY A 31 27.41 -4.74 10.32
N GLY A 32 26.79 -5.92 10.40
CA GLY A 32 27.29 -7.15 9.79
C GLY A 32 27.39 -7.11 8.27
N THR A 33 26.38 -6.56 7.59
CA THR A 33 26.38 -6.43 6.13
C THR A 33 27.40 -5.41 5.65
N LEU A 34 27.52 -4.26 6.33
CA LEU A 34 28.55 -3.27 6.01
C LEU A 34 29.96 -3.82 6.26
N ALA A 35 30.17 -4.50 7.37
CA ALA A 35 31.45 -5.13 7.70
C ALA A 35 31.84 -6.21 6.69
N ALA A 36 30.89 -7.02 6.21
CA ALA A 36 31.15 -8.02 5.17
C ALA A 36 31.58 -7.37 3.83
N VAL A 37 30.97 -6.25 3.45
CA VAL A 37 31.28 -5.56 2.19
C VAL A 37 32.62 -4.83 2.23
N PHE A 38 32.96 -4.24 3.38
CA PHE A 38 34.19 -3.44 3.55
C PHE A 38 35.33 -4.20 4.24
N GLY A 39 35.13 -5.47 4.62
CA GLY A 39 36.13 -6.28 5.32
C GLY A 39 36.50 -5.71 6.69
N ALA A 40 35.51 -5.21 7.42
CA ALA A 40 35.67 -4.60 8.74
C ALA A 40 35.14 -5.52 9.85
N ASN A 41 35.33 -5.13 11.10
CA ASN A 41 34.70 -5.77 12.24
C ASN A 41 33.21 -5.39 12.34
N PRO A 42 32.26 -6.34 12.35
CA PRO A 42 30.81 -6.08 12.42
C PRO A 42 30.35 -5.38 13.69
N ASP A 43 31.10 -5.51 14.78
CA ASP A 43 30.76 -4.93 16.08
C ASP A 43 31.44 -3.59 16.36
N ASP A 44 32.30 -3.12 15.43
CA ASP A 44 33.05 -1.87 15.59
C ASP A 44 32.68 -0.85 14.49
N PRO A 45 31.77 0.11 14.79
CA PRO A 45 31.40 1.18 13.87
C PRO A 45 32.57 2.05 13.42
N GLN A 46 33.61 2.17 14.25
CA GLN A 46 34.79 2.97 13.94
C GLN A 46 35.65 2.26 12.88
N ASP A 47 35.82 0.94 13.01
CA ASP A 47 36.55 0.14 12.03
C ASP A 47 35.85 0.12 10.67
N ILE A 48 34.51 -0.06 10.66
CA ILE A 48 33.69 0.02 9.44
C ILE A 48 33.89 1.38 8.76
N TYR A 49 33.84 2.48 9.53
CA TYR A 49 34.07 3.81 8.98
C TYR A 49 35.48 4.02 8.41
N ASN A 50 36.51 3.52 9.10
CA ASN A 50 37.89 3.65 8.63
C ASN A 50 38.12 2.87 7.33
N LYS A 51 37.58 1.65 7.24
CA LYS A 51 37.63 0.82 6.02
C LYS A 51 36.87 1.48 4.88
N MET A 52 35.69 2.03 5.16
CA MET A 52 34.91 2.81 4.21
C MET A 52 35.66 4.05 3.69
N LYS A 53 36.25 4.84 4.59
CA LYS A 53 36.98 6.06 4.21
C LYS A 53 38.24 5.75 3.39
N GLY A 54 38.87 4.60 3.61
CA GLY A 54 40.02 4.14 2.85
C GLY A 54 39.69 3.54 1.48
N ASP A 55 38.41 3.30 1.19
CA ASP A 55 37.94 2.69 -0.06
C ASP A 55 37.48 3.78 -1.05
N PRO A 56 38.12 3.91 -2.24
CA PRO A 56 37.68 4.85 -3.28
C PRO A 56 36.27 4.54 -3.81
N GLU A 57 35.82 3.29 -3.72
CA GLU A 57 34.54 2.82 -4.27
C GLU A 57 33.40 2.85 -3.25
N VAL A 58 33.61 3.46 -2.08
CA VAL A 58 32.65 3.42 -0.97
C VAL A 58 31.25 3.88 -1.37
N ALA A 59 31.17 4.98 -2.12
CA ALA A 59 29.90 5.55 -2.55
C ALA A 59 29.16 4.59 -3.49
N MET A 60 29.90 3.92 -4.38
CA MET A 60 29.34 2.97 -5.34
C MET A 60 28.82 1.71 -4.65
N LYS A 61 29.60 1.13 -3.73
CA LYS A 61 29.18 -0.05 -2.94
C LYS A 61 27.98 0.25 -2.04
N LEU A 62 27.96 1.42 -1.39
CA LEU A 62 26.82 1.85 -0.59
C LEU A 62 25.57 2.08 -1.44
N LEU A 63 25.71 2.70 -2.61
CA LEU A 63 24.61 2.87 -3.56
C LEU A 63 24.09 1.53 -4.08
N GLU A 64 24.98 0.57 -4.35
CA GLU A 64 24.60 -0.77 -4.80
C GLU A 64 23.74 -1.49 -3.75
N ILE A 65 24.20 -1.52 -2.49
CA ILE A 65 23.42 -2.09 -1.36
C ILE A 65 22.05 -1.40 -1.26
N GLN A 66 22.03 -0.06 -1.31
CA GLN A 66 20.79 0.71 -1.22
C GLN A 66 19.85 0.43 -2.40
N SER A 67 20.39 0.26 -3.60
CA SER A 67 19.61 -0.01 -4.81
C SER A 67 18.98 -1.41 -4.75
N ASN A 68 19.73 -2.41 -4.29
CA ASN A 68 19.25 -3.76 -4.12
C ASN A 68 18.12 -3.82 -3.08
N GLU A 69 18.27 -3.16 -1.93
CA GLU A 69 17.20 -3.07 -0.93
C GLU A 69 15.97 -2.33 -1.46
N ARG A 70 16.13 -1.22 -2.19
CA ARG A 70 15.00 -0.51 -2.81
C ARG A 70 14.26 -1.39 -3.80
N ILE A 71 14.97 -2.21 -4.58
CA ILE A 71 14.37 -3.16 -5.53
C ILE A 71 13.58 -4.22 -4.77
N GLU A 72 14.10 -4.75 -3.66
CA GLU A 72 13.36 -5.72 -2.84
C GLU A 72 12.11 -5.13 -2.18
N ILE A 73 12.20 -3.91 -1.64
CA ILE A 73 11.04 -3.21 -1.06
C ILE A 73 9.99 -2.93 -2.14
N ALA A 74 10.41 -2.47 -3.32
CA ALA A 74 9.48 -2.25 -4.44
C ALA A 74 8.84 -3.56 -4.92
N LYS A 75 9.60 -4.67 -4.95
CA LYS A 75 9.12 -5.99 -5.34
C LYS A 75 8.14 -6.57 -4.33
N THR A 76 8.42 -6.45 -3.02
CA THR A 76 7.51 -6.90 -1.96
C THR A 76 6.24 -6.06 -1.90
N ALA A 77 6.33 -4.73 -2.06
CA ALA A 77 5.16 -3.86 -2.18
C ALA A 77 4.29 -4.24 -3.38
N ARG A 78 4.92 -4.50 -4.53
CA ARG A 78 4.22 -4.96 -5.75
C ARG A 78 3.57 -6.34 -5.54
N LEU A 79 4.26 -7.30 -4.92
CA LEU A 79 3.71 -8.61 -4.61
C LEU A 79 2.52 -8.53 -3.66
N ASN A 80 2.61 -7.70 -2.61
CA ASN A 80 1.50 -7.49 -1.68
C ASN A 80 0.28 -6.89 -2.37
N PHE A 81 0.50 -5.88 -3.24
CA PHE A 81 -0.57 -5.32 -4.05
C PHE A 81 -1.15 -6.34 -5.03
N GLU A 82 -0.32 -7.13 -5.71
CA GLU A 82 -0.77 -8.19 -6.61
C GLU A 82 -1.54 -9.28 -5.86
N MET A 83 -1.13 -9.65 -4.65
CA MET A 83 -1.86 -10.59 -3.78
C MET A 83 -3.21 -10.02 -3.36
N GLU A 84 -3.28 -8.76 -2.93
CA GLU A 84 -4.54 -8.11 -2.55
C GLU A 84 -5.50 -8.01 -3.75
N VAL A 85 -4.99 -7.63 -4.92
CA VAL A 85 -5.76 -7.57 -6.16
C VAL A 85 -6.20 -8.97 -6.61
N THR A 86 -5.33 -9.97 -6.49
CA THR A 86 -5.62 -11.36 -6.86
C THR A 86 -6.64 -11.98 -5.92
N ASP A 87 -6.57 -11.70 -4.63
CA ASP A 87 -7.56 -12.21 -3.66
C ASP A 87 -8.95 -11.60 -3.89
N LYS A 88 -9.00 -10.29 -4.17
CA LYS A 88 -10.24 -9.61 -4.64
C LYS A 88 -10.76 -10.21 -5.95
N LYS A 89 -9.88 -10.54 -6.91
CA LYS A 89 -10.24 -11.23 -8.16
C LYS A 89 -10.70 -12.67 -7.92
N ASN A 90 -10.13 -13.39 -6.97
CA ASN A 90 -10.46 -14.79 -6.67
C ASN A 90 -11.81 -14.92 -5.97
N ALA A 91 -12.12 -14.03 -5.02
CA ALA A 91 -13.46 -13.94 -4.44
C ALA A 91 -14.53 -13.73 -5.54
N ARG A 92 -14.23 -12.84 -6.50
CA ARG A 92 -15.11 -12.54 -7.63
C ARG A 92 -15.19 -13.68 -8.67
N ASN A 93 -14.11 -14.41 -8.92
CA ASN A 93 -14.11 -15.57 -9.79
C ASN A 93 -14.87 -16.76 -9.18
N ARG A 94 -14.93 -16.88 -7.86
CA ARG A 94 -15.76 -17.88 -7.18
C ARG A 94 -17.25 -17.60 -7.39
N GLU A 95 -17.68 -16.35 -7.34
CA GLU A 95 -19.05 -15.94 -7.66
C GLU A 95 -19.42 -16.28 -9.11
N ILE A 96 -18.56 -15.88 -10.07
CA ILE A 96 -18.77 -16.12 -11.50
C ILE A 96 -18.77 -17.62 -11.83
N LYS A 97 -17.85 -18.40 -11.25
CA LYS A 97 -17.83 -19.86 -11.42
C LYS A 97 -19.06 -20.53 -10.79
N ARG A 98 -19.55 -20.03 -9.65
CA ARG A 98 -20.76 -20.54 -9.01
C ARG A 98 -22.00 -20.29 -9.88
N ILE A 99 -22.12 -19.09 -10.47
CA ILE A 99 -23.18 -18.75 -11.42
C ILE A 99 -23.12 -19.63 -12.69
N ALA A 100 -21.91 -19.84 -13.24
CA ALA A 100 -21.70 -20.71 -14.41
C ALA A 100 -22.05 -22.18 -14.15
N LEU A 101 -21.94 -22.65 -12.90
CA LEU A 101 -22.25 -24.04 -12.50
C LEU A 101 -23.69 -24.26 -12.05
N THR A 102 -24.37 -23.23 -11.51
CA THR A 102 -25.71 -23.38 -10.91
C THR A 102 -26.82 -22.70 -11.69
N GLY A 103 -26.51 -21.86 -12.69
CA GLY A 103 -27.50 -21.23 -13.58
C GLY A 103 -28.42 -20.20 -12.90
N LYS A 104 -28.20 -19.90 -11.61
CA LYS A 104 -28.94 -18.88 -10.87
C LYS A 104 -28.03 -17.68 -10.65
N GLU A 105 -28.39 -16.54 -11.24
CA GLU A 105 -27.76 -15.27 -10.88
C GLU A 105 -28.12 -14.94 -9.43
N ASP A 106 -27.12 -14.75 -8.58
CA ASP A 106 -27.34 -14.18 -7.27
C ASP A 106 -27.70 -12.70 -7.45
N ASN A 107 -28.99 -12.39 -7.33
CA ASN A 107 -29.49 -11.02 -7.45
C ASN A 107 -29.32 -10.23 -6.15
N THR A 108 -28.85 -10.85 -5.07
CA THR A 108 -28.64 -10.21 -3.76
C THR A 108 -27.75 -8.97 -3.86
N PRO A 109 -26.59 -8.99 -4.57
CA PRO A 109 -25.75 -7.80 -4.71
C PRO A 109 -26.45 -6.68 -5.47
N LYS A 110 -27.32 -7.02 -6.45
CA LYS A 110 -28.06 -6.03 -7.26
C LYS A 110 -29.10 -5.34 -6.38
N ILE A 111 -29.88 -6.12 -5.63
CA ILE A 111 -30.91 -5.61 -4.71
C ILE A 111 -30.27 -4.74 -3.63
N LEU A 112 -29.16 -5.17 -3.03
CA LEU A 112 -28.42 -4.38 -2.04
C LEU A 112 -27.93 -3.04 -2.62
N ALA A 113 -27.39 -3.04 -3.85
CA ALA A 113 -26.92 -1.82 -4.49
C ALA A 113 -28.05 -0.84 -4.81
N TYR A 114 -29.21 -1.33 -5.28
CA TYR A 114 -30.39 -0.50 -5.48
C TYR A 114 -30.92 0.06 -4.17
N LEU A 115 -31.07 -0.77 -3.12
CA LEU A 115 -31.52 -0.32 -1.80
C LEU A 115 -30.58 0.74 -1.23
N LEU A 116 -29.27 0.54 -1.32
CA LEU A 116 -28.27 1.49 -0.80
C LEU A 116 -28.30 2.82 -1.59
N THR A 117 -28.42 2.75 -2.91
CA THR A 117 -28.50 3.95 -3.77
C THR A 117 -29.78 4.75 -3.52
N VAL A 118 -30.93 4.07 -3.48
CA VAL A 118 -32.22 4.72 -3.20
C VAL A 118 -32.24 5.29 -1.78
N GLY A 119 -31.74 4.54 -0.78
CA GLY A 119 -31.64 5.01 0.60
C GLY A 119 -30.76 6.26 0.74
N PHE A 120 -29.60 6.28 0.10
CA PHE A 120 -28.71 7.43 0.11
C PHE A 120 -29.37 8.68 -0.52
N LEU A 121 -29.96 8.53 -1.72
CA LEU A 121 -30.66 9.65 -2.39
C LEU A 121 -31.86 10.13 -1.57
N THR A 122 -32.58 9.22 -0.91
CA THR A 122 -33.72 9.57 -0.04
C THR A 122 -33.26 10.42 1.14
N VAL A 123 -32.16 10.04 1.82
CA VAL A 123 -31.61 10.84 2.92
C VAL A 123 -31.18 12.23 2.45
N LEU A 124 -30.51 12.34 1.29
CA LEU A 124 -30.12 13.63 0.72
C LEU A 124 -31.35 14.52 0.44
N LEU A 125 -32.42 13.95 -0.12
CA LEU A 125 -33.67 14.68 -0.34
C LEU A 125 -34.31 15.13 0.98
N LEU A 126 -34.38 14.26 1.99
CA LEU A 126 -34.95 14.62 3.30
C LEU A 126 -34.19 15.78 3.95
N VAL A 127 -32.86 15.74 3.90
CA VAL A 127 -31.99 16.81 4.44
C VAL A 127 -32.16 18.13 3.68
N ALA A 128 -32.46 18.07 2.38
CA ALA A 128 -32.69 19.27 1.57
C ALA A 128 -33.99 20.02 1.92
N PHE A 129 -35.02 19.31 2.41
CA PHE A 129 -36.35 19.88 2.65
C PHE A 129 -36.75 19.99 4.13
N ILE A 130 -36.07 19.29 5.05
CA ILE A 130 -36.39 19.30 6.48
C ILE A 130 -35.39 20.19 7.24
N PRO A 131 -35.85 21.20 8.00
CA PRO A 131 -34.97 22.00 8.83
C PRO A 131 -34.35 21.14 9.94
N ILE A 132 -33.03 21.16 10.05
CA ILE A 132 -32.28 20.32 10.98
C ILE A 132 -31.79 21.17 12.16
N GLN A 133 -31.95 20.63 13.37
CA GLN A 133 -31.39 21.23 14.58
C GLN A 133 -29.86 21.29 14.50
N LYS A 134 -29.26 22.41 14.92
CA LYS A 134 -27.81 22.66 14.77
C LYS A 134 -26.96 21.58 15.44
N ASP A 135 -27.43 21.04 16.56
CA ASP A 135 -26.71 20.01 17.33
C ASP A 135 -26.68 18.64 16.63
N ALA A 136 -27.59 18.39 15.67
CA ALA A 136 -27.63 17.14 14.91
C ALA A 136 -26.85 17.18 13.60
N VAL A 137 -26.39 18.35 13.16
CA VAL A 137 -25.72 18.53 11.85
C VAL A 137 -24.45 17.66 11.77
N SER A 138 -23.60 17.68 12.81
CA SER A 138 -22.36 16.90 12.82
C SER A 138 -22.62 15.39 12.77
N ILE A 139 -23.68 14.90 13.41
CA ILE A 139 -24.06 13.48 13.37
C ILE A 139 -24.54 13.11 11.96
N LEU A 140 -25.37 13.98 11.35
CA LEU A 140 -25.85 13.81 9.99
C LEU A 140 -24.73 13.79 8.96
N ASP A 141 -23.74 14.68 9.07
CA ASP A 141 -22.59 14.73 8.16
C ASP A 141 -21.79 13.41 8.19
N ILE A 142 -21.59 12.84 9.39
CA ILE A 142 -20.93 11.53 9.56
C ILE A 142 -21.76 10.42 8.89
N MET A 143 -23.09 10.44 9.09
CA MET A 143 -23.99 9.44 8.50
C MET A 143 -24.04 9.53 6.97
N ILE A 144 -24.12 10.74 6.42
CA ILE A 144 -24.08 10.98 4.97
C ILE A 144 -22.73 10.54 4.40
N GLY A 145 -21.62 10.82 5.09
CA GLY A 145 -20.29 10.36 4.69
C GLY A 145 -20.18 8.83 4.63
N PHE A 146 -20.70 8.14 5.65
CA PHE A 146 -20.73 6.67 5.68
C PHE A 146 -21.60 6.09 4.55
N LEU A 147 -22.83 6.59 4.38
CA LEU A 147 -23.74 6.14 3.33
C LEU A 147 -23.20 6.43 1.93
N GLY A 148 -22.62 7.62 1.71
CA GLY A 148 -21.99 8.02 0.46
C GLY A 148 -20.78 7.14 0.12
N GLY A 149 -19.96 6.79 1.10
CA GLY A 149 -18.88 5.82 0.94
C GLY A 149 -19.38 4.43 0.52
N GLY A 150 -20.45 3.94 1.16
CA GLY A 150 -21.11 2.70 0.77
C GLY A 150 -21.68 2.73 -0.66
N ALA A 151 -22.38 3.80 -1.03
CA ALA A 151 -22.92 3.99 -2.37
C ALA A 151 -21.80 4.04 -3.43
N SER A 152 -20.72 4.77 -3.16
CA SER A 152 -19.55 4.82 -4.04
C SER A 152 -18.88 3.45 -4.23
N ALA A 153 -18.79 2.64 -3.17
CA ALA A 153 -18.26 1.28 -3.26
C ALA A 153 -19.16 0.38 -4.13
N ALA A 154 -20.49 0.48 -3.97
CA ALA A 154 -21.46 -0.24 -4.80
C ALA A 154 -21.36 0.18 -6.28
N TRP A 155 -21.29 1.47 -6.57
CA TRP A 155 -21.08 1.96 -7.94
C TRP A 155 -19.74 1.47 -8.52
N GLY A 156 -18.66 1.49 -7.74
CA GLY A 156 -17.35 0.98 -8.16
C GLY A 156 -17.39 -0.50 -8.53
N TYR A 157 -18.12 -1.32 -7.77
CA TYR A 157 -18.31 -2.75 -8.07
C TYR A 157 -19.01 -2.97 -9.42
N TYR A 158 -20.09 -2.22 -9.71
CA TYR A 158 -20.88 -2.37 -10.94
C TYR A 158 -20.27 -1.69 -12.17
N LEU A 159 -19.71 -0.49 -12.02
CA LEU A 159 -19.05 0.23 -13.11
C LEU A 159 -17.73 -0.46 -13.48
N GLY A 160 -16.92 -0.84 -12.48
CA GLY A 160 -15.66 -1.55 -12.70
C GLY A 160 -15.85 -2.96 -13.27
N SER A 161 -16.99 -3.61 -13.02
CA SER A 161 -17.29 -4.91 -13.62
C SER A 161 -17.70 -4.85 -15.08
N SER A 162 -18.38 -3.78 -15.48
CA SER A 162 -18.88 -3.58 -16.84
C SER A 162 -17.77 -3.30 -17.87
N PHE A 163 -16.70 -2.59 -17.47
CA PHE A 163 -15.56 -2.32 -18.36
C PHE A 163 -14.76 -3.59 -18.71
N GLY A 164 -14.57 -4.50 -17.75
CA GLY A 164 -13.82 -5.74 -17.97
C GLY A 164 -14.55 -6.78 -18.84
N SER A 165 -15.88 -6.79 -18.83
CA SER A 165 -16.68 -7.69 -19.69
C SER A 165 -16.67 -7.23 -21.15
N ARG A 166 -16.89 -5.94 -21.40
CA ARG A 166 -16.88 -5.36 -22.76
C ARG A 166 -15.54 -5.52 -23.47
N GLN A 167 -14.44 -5.61 -22.74
CA GLN A 167 -13.11 -5.81 -23.32
C GLN A 167 -12.89 -7.28 -23.76
N LYS A 168 -13.51 -8.25 -23.09
CA LYS A 168 -13.42 -9.67 -23.47
C LYS A 168 -14.29 -10.01 -24.67
N ASP A 169 -15.45 -9.36 -24.81
CA ASP A 169 -16.32 -9.56 -25.98
C ASP A 169 -15.77 -8.92 -27.26
N LYS A 170 -14.88 -7.93 -27.15
CA LYS A 170 -14.16 -7.33 -28.30
C LYS A 170 -12.93 -8.14 -28.74
N LEU A 171 -12.51 -9.13 -27.95
CA LEU A 171 -11.34 -9.99 -28.22
C LEU A 171 -11.76 -11.39 -28.70
N LYS A 172 -13.06 -11.62 -28.90
CA LYS A 172 -13.61 -12.79 -29.60
C LYS A 172 -14.03 -12.39 -31.01
#